data_AF-A0A7S4SYJ7-F1
#
_entry.id   AF-A0A7S4SYJ7-F1
#
_cell.length_a   1.000
_cell.length_b   1.000
_cell.length_c   1.000
_cell.angle_alpha   90.00
_cell.angle_beta   90.00
_cell.angle_gamma   90.00
#
_symmetry.space_group_name_H-M   'P 1'
#
loop_
_entity.id
_entity.type
_entity.pdbx_description
1 polymer ?
#
loop_
_entity_poly.entity_id
_entity_poly.type
_entity_poly.pdbx_seq_one_letter_code
_entity_poly.pdbx_strand_id
1 'polypeptide(L)'
;MLTTNYISSHAKVMHASSLADGIVKSFVAVKDLTMVTATTLYGLLGSILSGKGMPAGVSMSGPIGVIQSGADIVAASSSSSRGSTAAVVSAMAMFASTISINLAVVNSLPLPALDGGQLVFVLIEAVLRRKIDQRVQENINSVALLLLLFLSLSTALGDIGLFGRFL
;
A
#
# COMPACT_ATOMS: atom_id res chain seq x y z
N MET A 1 -16.35 20.55 8.11
CA MET A 1 -17.69 19.94 8.36
C MET A 1 -18.34 19.30 7.11
N LEU A 2 -17.61 19.06 6.00
CA LEU A 2 -18.20 18.56 4.74
C LEU A 2 -17.75 17.14 4.30
N THR A 3 -16.94 16.42 5.08
CA THR A 3 -16.44 15.07 4.68
C THR A 3 -17.22 13.91 5.31
N THR A 4 -17.81 14.10 6.50
CA THR A 4 -18.62 13.07 7.19
C THR A 4 -19.92 12.74 6.46
N ASN A 5 -20.56 13.72 5.81
CA ASN A 5 -21.89 13.52 5.19
C ASN A 5 -21.85 12.85 3.80
N TYR A 6 -20.72 12.83 3.11
CA TYR A 6 -20.63 12.19 1.78
C TYR A 6 -20.52 10.66 1.87
N ILE A 7 -19.82 10.15 2.88
CA ILE A 7 -19.63 8.70 3.07
C ILE A 7 -20.88 8.08 3.69
N SER A 8 -21.55 8.76 4.62
CA SER A 8 -22.71 8.21 5.33
C SER A 8 -24.00 8.14 4.48
N SER A 9 -24.12 8.91 3.39
CA SER A 9 -25.33 8.89 2.54
C SER A 9 -25.30 7.79 1.48
N HIS A 10 -24.12 7.31 1.07
CA HIS A 10 -23.97 6.23 0.09
C HIS A 10 -23.56 4.89 0.72
N ALA A 11 -23.04 4.90 1.94
CA ALA A 11 -22.94 3.70 2.79
C ALA A 11 -24.28 3.39 3.46
N LYS A 12 -25.39 3.39 2.68
CA LYS A 12 -26.55 2.60 3.07
C LYS A 12 -26.03 1.18 3.14
N VAL A 13 -25.85 0.66 4.35
CA VAL A 13 -25.45 -0.73 4.62
C VAL A 13 -26.40 -1.62 3.82
N MET A 14 -25.95 -2.03 2.64
CA MET A 14 -26.75 -2.72 1.66
C MET A 14 -26.88 -4.16 2.14
N HIS A 15 -27.82 -4.37 3.06
CA HIS A 15 -28.28 -5.69 3.41
C HIS A 15 -28.69 -6.40 2.11
N ALA A 16 -27.97 -7.46 1.77
CA ALA A 16 -28.32 -8.32 0.65
C ALA A 16 -29.49 -9.19 1.11
N SER A 17 -30.65 -9.03 0.49
CA SER A 17 -31.81 -9.89 0.76
C SER A 17 -31.69 -11.27 0.09
N SER A 18 -30.74 -11.46 -0.84
CA SER A 18 -30.40 -12.74 -1.47
C SER A 18 -28.96 -12.76 -2.04
N LEU A 19 -28.41 -13.94 -2.33
CA LEU A 19 -27.08 -14.11 -2.95
C LEU A 19 -26.95 -13.39 -4.30
N ALA A 20 -28.00 -13.42 -5.14
CA ALA A 20 -27.99 -12.77 -6.45
C ALA A 20 -27.92 -11.23 -6.32
N ASP A 21 -28.64 -10.66 -5.37
CA ASP A 21 -28.62 -9.22 -5.08
C ASP A 21 -27.29 -8.80 -4.43
N GLY A 22 -26.70 -9.66 -3.60
CA GLY A 22 -25.35 -9.48 -3.06
C GLY A 22 -24.29 -9.39 -4.15
N ILE A 23 -24.30 -10.29 -5.13
CA ILE A 23 -23.35 -10.27 -6.26
C ILE A 23 -23.47 -8.97 -7.05
N VAL A 24 -24.69 -8.55 -7.41
CA VAL A 24 -24.90 -7.30 -8.16
C VAL A 24 -24.43 -6.09 -7.37
N LYS A 25 -24.73 -6.03 -6.07
CA LYS A 25 -24.29 -4.96 -5.17
C LYS A 25 -22.77 -4.93 -5.00
N SER A 26 -22.09 -6.08 -4.98
CA SER A 26 -20.62 -6.13 -4.98
C SER A 26 -20.03 -5.53 -6.25
N PHE A 27 -20.59 -5.81 -7.43
CA PHE A 27 -20.13 -5.20 -8.68
C PHE A 27 -20.32 -3.68 -8.71
N VAL A 28 -21.46 -3.19 -8.21
CA VAL A 28 -21.71 -1.75 -8.08
C VAL A 28 -20.73 -1.12 -7.08
N ALA A 29 -20.52 -1.74 -5.93
CA ALA A 29 -19.56 -1.27 -4.94
C ALA A 29 -18.11 -1.24 -5.49
N VAL A 30 -17.72 -2.24 -6.27
CA VAL A 30 -16.41 -2.27 -6.94
C VAL A 30 -16.28 -1.12 -7.93
N LYS A 31 -17.31 -0.83 -8.73
CA LYS A 31 -17.32 0.30 -9.66
C LYS A 31 -17.18 1.63 -8.92
N ASP A 32 -17.95 1.83 -7.86
CA ASP A 32 -17.93 3.07 -7.09
C ASP A 32 -16.59 3.27 -6.39
N LEU A 33 -16.06 2.21 -5.78
CA LEU A 33 -14.72 2.23 -5.17
C LEU A 33 -13.66 2.54 -6.23
N THR A 34 -13.73 1.91 -7.40
CA THR A 34 -12.80 2.14 -8.52
C THR A 34 -12.86 3.59 -9.00
N MET A 35 -14.06 4.17 -9.12
CA MET A 35 -14.25 5.55 -9.57
C MET A 35 -13.75 6.57 -8.54
N VAL A 36 -13.97 6.29 -7.25
CA VAL A 36 -13.42 7.09 -6.14
C VAL A 36 -11.89 6.99 -6.11
N THR A 37 -11.32 5.79 -6.26
CA THR A 37 -9.87 5.59 -6.33
C THR A 37 -9.26 6.28 -7.54
N ALA A 38 -9.91 6.23 -8.71
CA ALA A 38 -9.43 6.90 -9.92
C ALA A 38 -9.43 8.43 -9.78
N THR A 39 -10.49 9.01 -9.22
CA THR A 39 -10.57 10.46 -9.01
C THR A 39 -9.59 10.95 -7.95
N THR A 40 -9.37 10.19 -6.88
CA THR A 40 -8.35 10.50 -5.87
C THR A 40 -6.93 10.40 -6.41
N LEU A 41 -6.61 9.36 -7.21
CA LEU A 41 -5.30 9.25 -7.86
C LEU A 41 -5.04 10.41 -8.82
N TYR A 42 -6.03 10.76 -9.65
CA TYR A 42 -5.92 11.90 -10.56
C TYR A 42 -5.68 13.22 -9.80
N GLY A 43 -6.42 13.46 -8.72
CA GLY A 43 -6.23 14.63 -7.86
C GLY A 43 -4.87 14.65 -7.15
N LEU A 44 -4.36 13.50 -6.74
CA LEU A 44 -3.07 13.34 -6.07
C LEU A 44 -1.93 13.61 -7.05
N LEU A 45 -1.99 13.04 -8.26
CA LEU A 45 -1.05 13.34 -9.35
C LEU A 45 -1.06 14.83 -9.69
N GLY A 46 -2.23 15.44 -9.87
CA GLY A 46 -2.36 16.87 -10.15
C GLY A 46 -1.79 17.75 -9.03
N SER A 47 -1.92 17.34 -7.77
CA SER A 47 -1.41 18.07 -6.60
C SER A 47 0.12 17.97 -6.47
N ILE A 48 0.69 16.80 -6.75
CA ILE A 48 2.14 16.59 -6.83
C ILE A 48 2.75 17.39 -7.99
N LEU A 49 2.14 17.31 -9.18
CA LEU A 49 2.63 18.02 -10.37
C LEU A 49 2.53 19.55 -10.25
N SER A 50 1.52 20.03 -9.52
CA SER A 50 1.34 21.46 -9.23
C SER A 50 2.20 21.96 -8.06
N GLY A 51 3.06 21.12 -7.48
CA GLY A 51 3.95 21.48 -6.37
C GLY A 51 3.22 21.77 -5.04
N LYS A 52 1.93 21.43 -4.92
CA LYS A 52 1.14 21.65 -3.70
C LYS A 52 1.42 20.59 -2.61
N GLY A 53 2.32 19.65 -2.88
CA GLY A 53 2.66 18.56 -1.98
C GLY A 53 1.61 17.45 -1.94
N MET A 54 1.81 16.48 -1.05
CA MET A 54 0.86 15.40 -0.82
C MET A 54 -0.40 15.95 -0.09
N PRO A 55 -1.61 15.53 -0.48
CA PRO A 55 -2.84 15.92 0.22
C PRO A 55 -2.79 15.58 1.72
N ALA A 56 -3.37 16.44 2.57
CA ALA A 56 -3.44 16.21 4.01
C ALA A 56 -4.13 14.86 4.32
N GLY A 57 -3.41 13.96 4.99
CA GLY A 57 -3.88 12.61 5.36
C GLY A 57 -3.18 11.45 4.63
N VAL A 58 -2.39 11.72 3.59
CA VAL A 58 -1.51 10.72 2.97
C VAL A 58 -0.10 10.88 3.53
N SER A 59 0.16 10.20 4.65
CA SER A 59 1.51 10.11 5.21
C SER A 59 2.19 8.87 4.64
N MET A 60 3.31 9.05 3.96
CA MET A 60 4.19 7.92 3.65
C MET A 60 5.02 7.62 4.89
N SER A 61 4.67 6.55 5.61
CA SER A 61 5.57 6.00 6.62
C SER A 61 6.73 5.33 5.91
N GLY A 62 7.95 5.79 6.19
CA GLY A 62 9.15 5.10 5.79
C GLY A 62 9.35 3.80 6.60
N PRO A 63 10.50 3.14 6.40
CA PRO A 63 10.84 1.91 7.10
C PRO A 63 10.80 2.04 8.63
N ILE A 64 11.14 3.22 9.16
CA ILE A 64 11.18 3.48 10.60
C ILE A 64 9.75 3.61 11.14
N GLY A 65 8.88 4.32 10.41
CA GLY A 65 7.45 4.42 10.76
C GLY A 65 6.74 3.06 10.83
N VAL A 66 7.10 2.11 9.97
CA VAL A 66 6.55 0.75 10.01
C VAL A 66 6.96 0.02 11.29
N ILE A 67 8.24 0.11 11.69
CA ILE A 67 8.72 -0.49 12.95
C ILE A 67 7.99 0.13 14.15
N GLN A 68 7.83 1.45 14.15
CA GLN A 68 7.10 2.15 15.21
C GLN A 68 5.64 1.70 15.30
N SER A 69 4.96 1.57 14.17
CA SER A 69 3.57 1.08 14.16
C SER A 69 3.45 -0.33 14.75
N GLY A 70 4.43 -1.20 14.51
CA GLY A 70 4.50 -2.51 15.16
C GLY A 70 4.67 -2.42 16.67
N ALA A 71 5.58 -1.55 17.14
CA ALA A 71 5.80 -1.30 18.56
C ALA A 71 4.56 -0.74 19.26
N ASP A 72 3.86 0.19 18.62
CA ASP A 72 2.62 0.79 19.13
C ASP A 72 1.50 -0.26 19.26
N ILE A 73 1.38 -1.17 18.28
CA ILE A 73 0.39 -2.27 18.35
C ILE A 73 0.70 -3.19 19.53
N VAL A 74 1.98 -3.51 19.78
CA VAL A 74 2.37 -4.33 20.94
C VAL A 74 2.07 -3.59 22.26
N ALA A 75 2.39 -2.30 22.36
CA ALA A 75 2.14 -1.49 23.55
C ALA A 75 0.63 -1.34 23.83
N ALA A 76 -0.18 -1.09 22.80
CA ALA A 76 -1.63 -0.99 22.90
C ALA A 76 -2.28 -2.34 23.26
N SER A 77 -1.77 -3.44 22.70
CA SER A 77 -2.31 -4.79 22.98
C SER A 77 -1.96 -5.25 24.39
N SER A 78 -0.78 -4.90 24.89
CA SER A 78 -0.30 -5.27 26.24
C SER A 78 -0.97 -4.48 27.36
N SER A 79 -1.42 -3.25 27.08
CA SER A 79 -2.11 -2.37 28.04
C SER A 79 -3.64 -2.59 28.09
N SER A 80 -4.18 -3.40 27.18
CA SER A 80 -5.60 -3.71 27.16
C SER A 80 -6.01 -4.61 28.34
N SER A 81 -7.24 -4.45 28.86
CA SER A 81 -7.80 -5.33 29.92
C SER A 81 -7.90 -6.80 29.53
N ARG A 82 -7.67 -7.13 28.25
CA ARG A 82 -7.54 -8.48 27.68
C ARG A 82 -6.07 -8.87 27.48
N GLY A 83 -5.13 -8.24 28.18
CA GLY A 83 -3.67 -8.38 28.10
C GLY A 83 -3.15 -9.79 28.41
N SER A 84 -3.53 -10.74 27.57
CA SER A 84 -3.02 -12.09 27.47
C SER A 84 -2.02 -12.12 26.32
N THR A 85 -0.99 -12.96 26.43
CA THR A 85 -0.06 -13.26 25.33
C THR A 85 -0.81 -13.58 24.03
N ALA A 86 -2.00 -14.20 24.12
CA ALA A 86 -2.84 -14.49 22.97
C ALA A 86 -3.35 -13.23 22.24
N ALA A 87 -3.68 -12.15 22.98
CA ALA A 87 -4.15 -10.90 22.38
C ALA A 87 -3.03 -10.21 21.59
N VAL A 88 -1.82 -10.13 22.16
CA VAL A 88 -0.64 -9.56 21.48
C VAL A 88 -0.29 -10.35 20.22
N VAL A 89 -0.29 -11.69 20.30
CA VAL A 89 -0.02 -12.56 19.15
C VAL A 89 -1.08 -12.36 18.06
N SER A 90 -2.35 -12.26 18.42
CA SER A 90 -3.42 -12.04 17.42
C SER A 90 -3.31 -10.69 16.72
N ALA A 91 -2.96 -9.62 17.45
CA ALA A 91 -2.77 -8.29 16.88
C ALA A 91 -1.54 -8.23 15.94
N MET A 92 -0.44 -8.87 16.34
CA MET A 92 0.75 -9.01 15.50
C MET A 92 0.50 -9.85 14.26
N ALA A 93 -0.29 -10.93 14.37
CA ALA A 93 -0.68 -11.74 13.22
C ALA A 93 -1.52 -10.93 12.21
N MET A 94 -2.46 -10.10 12.68
CA MET A 94 -3.25 -9.22 11.83
C MET A 94 -2.39 -8.15 11.15
N PHE A 95 -1.45 -7.56 11.88
CA PHE A 95 -0.50 -6.59 11.33
C PHE A 95 0.39 -7.22 10.26
N ALA A 96 1.00 -8.37 10.56
CA ALA A 96 1.83 -9.11 9.63
C ALA A 96 1.04 -9.57 8.38
N SER A 97 -0.21 -9.99 8.55
CA SER A 97 -1.11 -10.33 7.44
C SER A 97 -1.35 -9.13 6.53
N THR A 98 -1.59 -7.95 7.12
CA THR A 98 -1.79 -6.71 6.35
C THR A 98 -0.54 -6.33 5.56
N ILE A 99 0.65 -6.38 6.19
CA ILE A 99 1.92 -6.15 5.49
C ILE A 99 2.12 -7.18 4.38
N SER A 100 1.88 -8.46 4.66
CA SER A 100 2.08 -9.55 3.70
C SER A 100 1.21 -9.38 2.46
N ILE A 101 -0.07 -9.03 2.62
CA ILE A 101 -0.97 -8.77 1.49
C ILE A 101 -0.48 -7.56 0.68
N ASN A 102 -0.10 -6.47 1.34
CA ASN A 102 0.42 -5.29 0.65
C ASN A 102 1.72 -5.61 -0.09
N LEU A 103 2.60 -6.40 0.50
CA LEU A 103 3.86 -6.81 -0.12
C LEU A 103 3.60 -7.73 -1.32
N ALA A 104 2.61 -8.63 -1.25
CA ALA A 104 2.19 -9.45 -2.38
C ALA A 104 1.65 -8.60 -3.54
N VAL A 105 0.85 -7.57 -3.25
CA VAL A 105 0.36 -6.62 -4.26
C VAL A 105 1.50 -5.83 -4.88
N VAL A 106 2.41 -5.28 -4.07
CA VAL A 106 3.57 -4.52 -4.54
C VAL A 106 4.52 -5.39 -5.36
N ASN A 107 4.79 -6.62 -4.92
CA ASN A 107 5.63 -7.59 -5.64
C ASN A 107 5.00 -8.04 -6.95
N SER A 108 3.68 -7.95 -7.11
CA SER A 108 3.00 -8.27 -8.37
C SER A 108 3.08 -7.14 -9.40
N LEU A 109 3.53 -5.94 -9.02
CA LEU A 109 3.67 -4.83 -9.95
C LEU A 109 4.80 -5.10 -10.96
N PRO A 110 4.68 -4.57 -12.20
CA PRO A 110 5.70 -4.72 -13.25
C PRO A 110 6.89 -3.78 -13.01
N LEU A 111 7.46 -3.82 -11.80
CA LEU A 111 8.62 -3.03 -11.40
C LEU A 111 9.87 -3.91 -11.49
N PRO A 112 10.93 -3.46 -12.20
CA PRO A 112 12.22 -4.15 -12.16
C PRO A 112 12.74 -4.20 -10.72
N ALA A 113 13.53 -5.21 -10.36
CA ALA A 113 13.92 -5.60 -9.00
C ALA A 113 12.87 -6.34 -8.16
N LEU A 114 11.59 -6.35 -8.55
CA LEU A 114 10.53 -7.12 -7.88
C LEU A 114 10.11 -8.36 -8.72
N ASP A 115 9.43 -9.31 -8.07
CA ASP A 115 9.00 -10.59 -8.66
C ASP A 115 8.14 -10.39 -9.92
N GLY A 116 7.24 -9.40 -9.92
CA GLY A 116 6.37 -9.07 -11.05
C GLY A 116 7.13 -8.50 -12.25
N GLY A 117 8.22 -7.76 -12.03
CA GLY A 117 9.10 -7.29 -13.11
C GLY A 117 9.86 -8.44 -13.78
N GLN A 118 10.36 -9.40 -12.99
CA GLN A 118 10.97 -10.64 -13.51
C GLN A 118 9.96 -11.42 -14.38
N LEU A 119 8.72 -11.54 -13.90
CA LEU A 119 7.65 -12.21 -14.63
C LEU A 119 7.38 -11.52 -15.97
N VAL A 120 7.37 -10.18 -16.00
CA VAL A 120 7.24 -9.41 -17.25
C VAL A 120 8.40 -9.66 -18.20
N PHE A 121 9.65 -9.72 -17.74
CA PHE A 121 10.79 -10.05 -18.61
C PHE A 121 10.63 -11.43 -19.25
N VAL A 122 10.22 -12.44 -18.47
CA VAL A 122 9.96 -13.80 -18.99
C VAL A 122 8.80 -13.81 -19.99
N LEU A 123 7.73 -13.06 -19.73
CA LEU A 123 6.61 -12.93 -20.67
C LEU A 123 7.04 -12.27 -21.99
N ILE A 124 7.86 -11.22 -21.90
CA ILE A 124 8.43 -10.54 -23.07
C ILE A 124 9.30 -11.51 -23.86
N GLU A 125 10.18 -12.28 -23.22
CA GLU A 125 11.00 -13.31 -23.88
C GLU A 125 10.15 -14.40 -24.55
N ALA A 126 9.07 -14.84 -23.88
CA ALA A 126 8.15 -15.84 -24.42
C ALA A 126 7.43 -15.33 -25.68
N VAL A 127 7.04 -14.06 -25.71
CA VAL A 127 6.40 -13.40 -26.86
C VAL A 127 7.40 -13.15 -28.00
N LEU A 128 8.57 -12.60 -27.68
CA LEU A 128 9.61 -12.27 -28.68
C LEU A 128 10.37 -13.51 -29.18
N ARG A 129 10.21 -14.67 -28.53
CA ARG A 129 10.94 -15.92 -28.79
C ARG A 129 12.46 -15.73 -28.89
N ARG A 130 12.97 -14.69 -28.25
CA ARG A 130 14.37 -14.29 -28.22
C ARG A 130 14.72 -13.94 -26.80
N LYS A 131 15.85 -14.46 -26.32
CA LYS A 131 16.38 -14.13 -25.00
C LYS A 131 16.77 -12.66 -24.98
N ILE A 132 16.39 -11.96 -23.92
CA ILE A 132 16.90 -10.63 -23.65
C ILE A 132 18.37 -10.79 -23.23
N ASP A 133 19.21 -9.84 -23.60
CA ASP A 133 20.60 -9.85 -23.15
C ASP A 133 20.64 -9.76 -21.63
N GLN A 134 21.24 -10.77 -21.00
CA GLN A 134 21.33 -10.88 -19.55
C GLN A 134 22.00 -9.64 -18.94
N ARG A 135 22.95 -9.02 -19.64
CA ARG A 135 23.60 -7.77 -19.18
C ARG A 135 22.63 -6.60 -19.11
N VAL A 136 21.68 -6.53 -20.04
CA VAL A 136 20.65 -5.48 -20.05
C VAL A 136 19.68 -5.68 -18.90
N GLN A 137 19.24 -6.92 -18.67
CA GLN A 137 18.35 -7.25 -17.54
C GLN A 137 19.03 -6.99 -16.20
N GLU A 138 20.29 -7.39 -16.02
CA GLU A 138 21.08 -7.14 -14.81
C GLU A 138 21.28 -5.64 -14.55
N ASN A 139 21.57 -4.86 -15.60
CA ASN A 139 21.72 -3.41 -15.48
C ASN A 139 20.40 -2.74 -15.09
N ILE A 140 19.29 -3.08 -15.75
CA ILE A 140 17.97 -2.51 -15.43
C ILE A 140 17.58 -2.86 -13.99
N ASN A 141 17.79 -4.12 -13.59
CA ASN A 141 17.49 -4.60 -12.25
C ASN A 141 18.34 -3.89 -11.19
N SER A 142 19.63 -3.70 -11.46
CA SER A 142 20.56 -3.02 -10.54
C SER A 142 20.22 -1.54 -10.38
N VAL A 143 19.90 -0.85 -11.49
CA VAL A 143 19.47 0.56 -11.44
C VAL A 143 18.15 0.71 -10.67
N ALA A 144 17.19 -0.18 -10.92
CA ALA A 144 15.92 -0.18 -10.20
C ALA A 144 16.11 -0.45 -8.70
N LEU A 145 16.94 -1.43 -8.34
CA LEU A 145 17.27 -1.71 -6.94
C LEU A 145 17.95 -0.50 -6.26
N LEU A 146 18.92 0.14 -6.92
CA LEU A 146 19.57 1.34 -6.41
C LEU A 146 18.57 2.49 -6.20
N LEU A 147 17.63 2.67 -7.14
CA LEU A 147 16.59 3.67 -7.02
C LEU A 147 15.62 3.37 -5.87
N LEU A 148 15.25 2.10 -5.66
CA LEU A 148 14.43 1.68 -4.53
C LEU A 148 15.15 1.87 -3.19
N LEU A 149 16.43 1.53 -3.11
CA LEU A 149 17.25 1.77 -1.92
C LEU A 149 17.40 3.27 -1.63
N PHE A 150 17.61 4.08 -2.66
CA PHE A 150 17.67 5.53 -2.54
C PHE A 150 16.35 6.10 -2.00
N LEU A 151 15.21 5.66 -2.55
CA LEU A 151 13.89 6.08 -2.08
C LEU A 151 13.63 5.63 -0.63
N SER A 152 13.97 4.38 -0.29
CA SER A 152 13.88 3.85 1.07
C SER A 152 14.68 4.69 2.05
N LEU A 153 15.93 5.04 1.72
CA LEU A 153 16.76 5.91 2.54
C LEU A 153 16.20 7.33 2.65
N SER A 154 15.70 7.90 1.55
CA SER A 154 15.09 9.24 1.54
C SER A 154 13.89 9.32 2.49
N THR A 155 13.02 8.30 2.50
CA THR A 155 11.87 8.24 3.42
C THR A 155 12.31 7.99 4.87
N ALA A 156 13.33 7.16 5.11
CA ALA A 156 13.87 6.93 6.44
C ALA A 156 14.49 8.21 7.04
N LEU A 157 15.17 9.04 6.23
CA LEU A 157 15.66 10.35 6.67
C LEU A 157 14.50 11.31 7.00
N GLY A 158 13.41 11.24 6.22
CA GLY A 158 12.18 11.97 6.52
C GLY A 158 11.55 11.57 7.87
N ASP A 159 11.54 10.27 8.18
CA ASP A 159 11.07 9.75 9.46
C ASP A 159 11.91 10.28 10.64
N ILE A 160 13.24 10.39 10.49
CA ILE A 160 14.15 10.91 11.53
C ILE A 160 13.91 12.40 11.81
N GLY A 161 13.69 13.21 10.78
CA GLY A 161 13.37 14.63 10.93
C GLY A 161 12.05 14.87 11.69
N LEU A 162 11.10 13.93 11.58
CA LEU A 162 9.88 13.92 12.38
C LEU A 162 10.15 13.52 13.84
N PHE A 163 11.05 12.57 14.08
CA PHE A 163 11.41 12.05 15.40
C PHE A 163 12.03 13.11 16.33
N GLY A 164 12.88 14.00 15.78
CA GLY A 164 13.47 15.12 16.55
C GLY A 164 12.47 16.17 17.03
N ARG A 165 11.22 16.16 16.53
CA ARG A 165 10.15 17.09 16.92
C ARG A 165 9.31 16.61 18.13
N PHE A 166 9.59 15.40 18.63
CA PHE A 166 8.89 14.79 19.78
C PHE A 166 9.76 14.69 21.05
N LEU A 167 11.00 15.19 21.00
CA LEU A 167 11.90 15.42 22.15
C LEU A 167 11.91 16.92 22.49
#